data_AF-X0Z6B0-F1
#
_entry.id   AF-X0Z6B0-F1
#
_cell.length_a   1.000
_cell.length_b   1.000
_cell.length_c   1.000
_cell.angle_alpha   90.00
_cell.angle_beta   90.00
_cell.angle_gamma   90.00
#
_symmetry.space_group_name_H-M   'P 1'
#
loop_
_entity.id
_entity.type
_entity.pdbx_description
1 polymer ?
#
loop_
_entity_poly.entity_id
_entity_poly.type
_entity_poly.pdbx_seq_one_letter_code
_entity_poly.pdbx_strand_id
1 'polypeptide(L)'
;MTENERKWYHSEYHYDRDENGVRLYRTNYWKVAAAVTLIPAIILMAVSLGLIIGWNTNVGTPFRREVSNYVNSADEMYDPHLVIQILNRSIKGIENLGLKPTDNAAAFPWNRNYRHTPQFSIDQITSVIAYADNFIEWKEQSYGTGVIEVAADVYDKKMGHLREITANIDTTSVAMAYCLNTLGCFWYAYDWTLFFIGLLVLLAGLIFGLISSDK
;
A
#
# COMPACT_ATOMS: atom_id res chain seq x y z
N MET A 1 -56.41 28.60 -13.57
CA MET A 1 -55.10 28.63 -12.91
C MET A 1 -55.11 29.74 -11.87
N THR A 2 -55.04 29.36 -10.60
CA THR A 2 -55.14 30.29 -9.46
C THR A 2 -53.80 31.02 -9.23
N GLU A 3 -53.84 32.15 -8.52
CA GLU A 3 -52.66 33.00 -8.28
C GLU A 3 -51.55 32.27 -7.51
N ASN A 4 -51.91 31.28 -6.68
CA ASN A 4 -50.97 30.42 -5.95
C ASN A 4 -50.30 29.38 -6.86
N GLU A 5 -51.00 28.82 -7.84
CA GLU A 5 -50.41 27.92 -8.85
C GLU A 5 -49.40 28.66 -9.74
N ARG A 6 -49.64 29.96 -9.99
CA ARG A 6 -48.76 30.80 -10.80
C ARG A 6 -47.45 31.16 -10.07
N LYS A 7 -47.47 31.29 -8.74
CA LYS A 7 -46.28 31.51 -7.91
C LYS A 7 -45.40 30.25 -7.78
N TRP A 8 -46.02 29.08 -7.63
CA TRP A 8 -45.28 27.81 -7.56
C TRP A 8 -44.54 27.51 -8.86
N TYR A 9 -45.18 27.73 -10.01
CA TYR A 9 -44.56 27.58 -11.33
C TYR A 9 -43.41 28.57 -11.59
N HIS A 10 -43.48 29.77 -11.02
CA HIS A 10 -42.45 30.81 -11.21
C HIS A 10 -41.22 30.66 -10.31
N SER A 11 -41.33 29.98 -9.15
CA SER A 11 -40.17 29.82 -8.25
C SER A 11 -39.21 28.70 -8.69
N GLU A 12 -39.68 27.73 -9.46
CA GLU A 12 -38.84 26.61 -9.92
C GLU A 12 -38.02 26.92 -11.18
N TYR A 13 -38.40 27.96 -11.91
CA TYR A 13 -37.74 28.33 -13.16
C TYR A 13 -37.49 29.84 -13.23
N HIS A 14 -36.30 30.26 -12.80
CA HIS A 14 -35.77 31.57 -13.14
C HIS A 14 -35.47 31.60 -14.66
N TYR A 15 -36.42 32.12 -15.43
CA TYR A 15 -36.26 32.38 -16.86
C TYR A 15 -35.73 33.79 -17.06
N ASP A 16 -34.48 33.93 -17.51
CA ASP A 16 -34.04 35.17 -18.18
C ASP A 16 -34.47 35.05 -19.65
N ARG A 17 -35.32 35.98 -20.12
CA ARG A 17 -35.68 36.09 -21.56
C ARG A 17 -34.57 36.88 -22.27
N ASP A 18 -34.08 36.39 -23.39
CA ASP A 18 -33.41 37.26 -24.37
C ASP A 18 -34.46 38.01 -25.24
N GLU A 19 -34.00 39.04 -25.94
CA GLU A 19 -34.83 39.96 -26.75
C GLU A 19 -35.57 39.30 -27.93
N ASN A 20 -35.28 38.02 -28.23
CA ASN A 20 -35.90 37.28 -29.34
C ASN A 20 -36.86 36.17 -28.87
N GLY A 21 -37.19 36.09 -27.58
CA GLY A 21 -38.26 35.23 -27.07
C GLY A 21 -37.93 33.73 -27.05
N VAL A 22 -36.66 33.35 -27.23
CA VAL A 22 -36.22 31.95 -27.12
C VAL A 22 -35.96 31.61 -25.66
N ARG A 23 -36.59 30.54 -25.16
CA ARG A 23 -36.41 30.05 -23.79
C ARG A 23 -35.00 29.47 -23.65
N LEU A 24 -34.07 30.23 -23.07
CA LEU A 24 -32.80 29.71 -22.61
C LEU A 24 -33.03 28.90 -21.34
N TYR A 25 -32.91 27.57 -21.45
CA TYR A 25 -32.79 26.73 -20.26
C TYR A 25 -31.50 27.13 -19.55
N ARG A 26 -31.61 27.91 -18.46
CA ARG A 26 -30.54 28.03 -17.48
C ARG A 26 -30.47 26.72 -16.69
N THR A 27 -30.11 25.63 -17.39
CA THR A 27 -29.75 24.38 -16.75
C THR A 27 -28.68 24.76 -15.74
N ASN A 28 -28.88 24.44 -14.45
CA ASN A 28 -27.86 24.73 -13.45
C ASN A 28 -26.66 23.78 -13.70
N TYR A 29 -25.87 24.04 -14.74
CA TYR A 29 -24.66 23.34 -15.16
C TYR A 29 -23.73 23.06 -13.97
N TRP A 30 -23.67 23.96 -12.98
CA TRP A 30 -22.95 23.84 -11.72
C TRP A 30 -23.49 22.72 -10.82
N LYS A 31 -24.82 22.56 -10.73
CA LYS A 31 -25.47 21.49 -9.95
C LYS A 31 -25.35 20.14 -10.68
N VAL A 32 -25.46 20.13 -12.00
CA VAL A 32 -25.24 18.92 -12.82
C VAL A 32 -23.78 18.51 -12.78
N ALA A 33 -22.84 19.44 -12.94
CA ALA A 33 -21.41 19.19 -12.81
C ALA A 33 -21.03 18.70 -11.40
N ALA A 34 -21.60 19.30 -10.34
CA ALA A 34 -21.40 18.83 -8.97
C ALA A 34 -22.00 17.43 -8.75
N ALA A 35 -23.16 17.12 -9.31
CA ALA A 35 -23.76 15.79 -9.22
C ALA A 35 -22.92 14.73 -9.99
N VAL A 36 -22.35 15.09 -11.14
CA VAL A 36 -21.58 14.17 -11.99
C VAL A 36 -20.14 13.99 -11.52
N THR A 37 -19.55 14.96 -10.82
CA THR A 37 -18.14 14.87 -10.37
C THR A 37 -18.01 14.64 -8.87
N LEU A 38 -18.77 15.35 -8.04
CA LEU A 38 -18.62 15.34 -6.59
C LEU A 38 -19.21 14.07 -5.96
N ILE A 39 -20.39 13.62 -6.43
CA ILE A 39 -21.05 12.42 -5.90
C ILE A 39 -20.22 11.16 -6.19
N PRO A 40 -19.75 10.90 -7.43
CA PRO A 40 -18.86 9.77 -7.68
C PRO A 40 -17.54 9.87 -6.91
N ALA A 41 -16.95 11.07 -6.78
CA ALA A 41 -15.73 11.26 -6.01
C ALA A 41 -15.92 10.91 -4.52
N ILE A 42 -17.04 11.33 -3.91
CA ILE A 42 -17.36 11.00 -2.51
C ILE A 42 -17.58 9.49 -2.33
N ILE A 43 -18.33 8.85 -3.23
CA ILE A 43 -18.56 7.40 -3.19
C ILE A 43 -17.22 6.66 -3.31
N LEU A 44 -16.36 7.10 -4.24
CA LEU A 44 -15.09 6.45 -4.49
C LEU A 44 -14.10 6.66 -3.34
N MET A 45 -14.07 7.85 -2.72
CA MET A 45 -13.32 8.09 -1.48
C MET A 45 -13.82 7.18 -0.35
N ALA A 46 -15.13 7.10 -0.13
CA ALA A 46 -15.71 6.27 0.93
C ALA A 46 -15.40 4.78 0.75
N VAL A 47 -15.50 4.26 -0.48
CA VAL A 47 -15.12 2.89 -0.81
C VAL A 47 -13.62 2.67 -0.62
N SER A 48 -12.78 3.59 -1.08
CA SER A 48 -11.33 3.49 -0.92
C SER A 48 -10.91 3.50 0.55
N LEU A 49 -11.49 4.39 1.36
CA LEU A 49 -11.28 4.41 2.81
C LEU A 49 -11.70 3.09 3.47
N GLY A 50 -12.87 2.55 3.11
CA GLY A 50 -13.33 1.25 3.61
C GLY A 50 -12.38 0.11 3.25
N LEU A 51 -11.86 0.08 2.02
CA LEU A 51 -10.88 -0.89 1.56
C LEU A 51 -9.54 -0.75 2.30
N ILE A 52 -9.05 0.48 2.52
CA ILE A 52 -7.80 0.75 3.25
C ILE A 52 -7.92 0.33 4.71
N ILE A 53 -9.04 0.64 5.37
CA ILE A 53 -9.27 0.24 6.76
C ILE A 53 -9.34 -1.28 6.85
N GLY A 54 -10.14 -1.93 5.99
CA GLY A 54 -10.28 -3.38 5.95
C GLY A 54 -8.94 -4.08 5.68
N TRP A 55 -8.12 -3.54 4.77
CA TRP A 55 -6.77 -4.04 4.53
C TRP A 55 -5.90 -3.92 5.78
N ASN A 56 -5.87 -2.75 6.43
CA ASN A 56 -5.05 -2.54 7.62
C ASN A 56 -5.46 -3.44 8.78
N THR A 57 -6.76 -3.66 9.01
CA THR A 57 -7.23 -4.50 10.12
C THR A 57 -7.02 -5.98 9.86
N ASN A 58 -7.31 -6.44 8.64
CA ASN A 58 -7.36 -7.88 8.34
C ASN A 58 -6.02 -8.43 7.84
N VAL A 59 -5.17 -7.57 7.25
CA VAL A 59 -3.91 -7.98 6.62
C VAL A 59 -2.74 -7.22 7.21
N GLY A 60 -2.77 -5.89 7.17
CA GLY A 60 -1.66 -5.05 7.60
C GLY A 60 -1.28 -5.27 9.07
N THR A 61 -2.24 -5.32 9.98
CA THR A 61 -1.99 -5.49 11.42
C THR A 61 -1.45 -6.88 11.76
N PRO A 62 -2.08 -7.99 11.33
CA PRO A 62 -1.50 -9.32 11.54
C PRO A 62 -0.12 -9.46 10.91
N PHE A 63 0.06 -9.01 9.67
CA PHE A 63 1.35 -9.08 8.98
C PHE A 63 2.45 -8.29 9.71
N ARG A 64 2.17 -7.06 10.16
CA ARG A 64 3.13 -6.28 10.96
C ARG A 64 3.49 -6.99 12.26
N ARG A 65 2.48 -7.53 12.95
CA ARG A 65 2.67 -8.22 14.23
C ARG A 65 3.51 -9.49 14.09
N GLU A 66 3.28 -10.26 13.04
CA GLU A 66 3.92 -11.57 12.87
C GLU A 66 5.23 -11.52 12.09
N VAL A 67 5.44 -10.55 11.20
CA VAL A 67 6.58 -10.56 10.25
C VAL A 67 7.31 -9.22 10.22
N SER A 68 6.67 -8.16 9.69
CA SER A 68 7.38 -6.91 9.35
C SER A 68 8.01 -6.22 10.55
N ASN A 69 7.38 -6.23 11.74
CA ASN A 69 7.98 -5.61 12.91
C ASN A 69 9.24 -6.35 13.38
N TYR A 70 9.33 -7.68 13.20
CA TYR A 70 10.53 -8.42 13.56
C TYR A 70 11.68 -8.09 12.63
N VAL A 71 11.44 -8.03 11.31
CA VAL A 71 12.47 -7.61 10.34
C VAL A 71 12.98 -6.20 10.64
N ASN A 72 12.07 -5.24 10.85
CA ASN A 72 12.43 -3.87 11.21
C ASN A 72 13.21 -3.81 12.53
N SER A 73 12.81 -4.60 13.54
CA SER A 73 13.53 -4.66 14.81
C SER A 73 14.93 -5.25 14.65
N ALA A 74 15.10 -6.25 13.77
CA ALA A 74 16.40 -6.86 13.52
C ALA A 74 17.37 -5.89 12.81
N ASP A 75 16.87 -5.04 11.90
CA ASP A 75 17.68 -3.99 11.26
C ASP A 75 18.20 -2.94 12.26
N GLU A 76 17.48 -2.69 13.35
CA GLU A 76 17.90 -1.72 14.37
C GLU A 76 18.84 -2.31 15.45
N MET A 77 19.09 -3.63 15.43
CA MET A 77 19.90 -4.30 16.43
C MET A 77 21.40 -4.19 16.17
N TYR A 78 22.18 -4.18 17.26
CA TYR A 78 23.65 -4.17 17.22
C TYR A 78 24.26 -5.51 17.70
N ASP A 79 23.45 -6.51 18.01
CA ASP A 79 23.91 -7.85 18.40
C ASP A 79 23.47 -8.90 17.37
N PRO A 80 24.39 -9.56 16.65
CA PRO A 80 24.05 -10.58 15.66
C PRO A 80 23.27 -11.76 16.25
N HIS A 81 23.47 -12.12 17.52
CA HIS A 81 22.69 -13.21 18.14
C HIS A 81 21.20 -12.84 18.26
N LEU A 82 20.92 -11.58 18.62
CA LEU A 82 19.54 -11.07 18.70
C LEU A 82 18.92 -10.96 17.31
N VAL A 83 19.69 -10.52 16.31
CA VAL A 83 19.25 -10.51 14.89
C VAL A 83 18.76 -11.89 14.48
N ILE A 84 19.55 -12.95 14.72
CA ILE A 84 19.15 -14.33 14.40
C ILE A 84 17.89 -14.73 15.15
N GLN A 85 17.81 -14.45 16.45
CA GLN A 85 16.65 -14.81 17.26
C GLN A 85 15.36 -14.17 16.74
N ILE A 86 15.41 -12.89 16.39
CA ILE A 86 14.26 -12.12 15.92
C ILE A 86 13.87 -12.51 14.50
N LEU A 87 14.84 -12.71 13.61
CA LEU A 87 14.59 -13.16 12.24
C LEU A 87 13.96 -14.56 12.21
N ASN A 88 14.36 -15.46 13.11
CA ASN A 88 13.68 -16.75 13.28
C ASN A 88 12.22 -16.60 13.73
N ARG A 89 11.89 -15.58 14.52
CA ARG A 89 10.48 -15.28 14.87
C ARG A 89 9.70 -14.80 13.64
N SER A 90 10.34 -14.02 12.77
CA SER A 90 9.73 -13.62 11.49
C SER A 90 9.40 -14.81 10.60
N ILE A 91 10.29 -15.81 10.49
CA ILE A 91 10.02 -17.05 9.74
C ILE A 91 8.81 -17.78 10.32
N LYS A 92 8.78 -17.99 11.65
CA LYS A 92 7.62 -18.60 12.34
C LYS A 92 6.35 -17.77 12.17
N GLY A 93 6.47 -16.45 12.11
CA GLY A 93 5.35 -15.55 11.86
C GLY A 93 4.69 -15.78 10.50
N ILE A 94 5.47 -16.09 9.46
CA ILE A 94 4.94 -16.47 8.14
C ILE A 94 4.08 -17.73 8.26
N GLU A 95 4.53 -18.72 9.02
CA GLU A 95 3.76 -19.95 9.29
C GLU A 95 2.50 -19.68 10.12
N ASN A 96 2.59 -18.80 11.13
CA ASN A 96 1.45 -18.40 11.96
C ASN A 96 0.35 -17.68 11.17
N LEU A 97 0.73 -16.98 10.08
CA LEU A 97 -0.22 -16.38 9.14
C LEU A 97 -0.93 -17.45 8.27
N GLY A 98 -0.59 -18.73 8.43
CA GLY A 98 -1.17 -19.83 7.67
C GLY A 98 -0.67 -19.92 6.23
N LEU A 99 0.43 -19.23 5.92
CA LEU A 99 1.01 -19.21 4.58
C LEU A 99 1.87 -20.44 4.35
N LYS A 100 1.73 -21.03 3.17
CA LYS A 100 2.65 -22.06 2.68
C LYS A 100 3.78 -21.39 1.90
N PRO A 101 5.01 -21.96 1.91
CA PRO A 101 6.10 -21.37 1.16
C PRO A 101 5.86 -21.31 -0.35
N THR A 102 5.02 -22.20 -0.88
CA THR A 102 4.62 -22.26 -2.29
C THR A 102 3.46 -21.35 -2.65
N ASP A 103 2.84 -20.67 -1.68
CA ASP A 103 1.75 -19.74 -1.96
C ASP A 103 2.25 -18.61 -2.87
N ASN A 104 1.39 -18.16 -3.78
CA ASN A 104 1.80 -17.19 -4.79
C ASN A 104 1.11 -15.85 -4.57
N ALA A 105 1.92 -14.82 -4.40
CA ALA A 105 1.54 -13.42 -4.30
C ALA A 105 1.28 -12.76 -5.66
N ALA A 106 1.51 -13.45 -6.78
CA ALA A 106 1.36 -12.87 -8.11
C ALA A 106 -0.11 -12.53 -8.42
N ALA A 107 -0.29 -11.30 -8.90
CA ALA A 107 -1.55 -10.76 -9.40
C ALA A 107 -2.23 -11.60 -10.44
N PHE A 108 -1.40 -12.11 -11.33
CA PHE A 108 -1.80 -12.70 -12.56
C PHE A 108 -1.12 -14.06 -12.69
N PRO A 109 -1.83 -15.08 -13.20
CA PRO A 109 -1.27 -16.42 -13.37
C PRO A 109 0.02 -16.48 -14.20
N TRP A 110 0.23 -15.52 -15.12
CA TRP A 110 1.42 -15.44 -15.97
C TRP A 110 2.61 -14.73 -15.32
N ASN A 111 2.42 -14.05 -14.18
CA ASN A 111 3.50 -13.40 -13.42
C ASN A 111 3.93 -14.23 -12.21
N ARG A 112 3.57 -15.52 -12.19
CA ARG A 112 3.97 -16.45 -11.14
C ARG A 112 5.48 -16.67 -11.21
N ASN A 113 6.20 -16.05 -10.30
CA ASN A 113 7.64 -16.19 -10.14
C ASN A 113 7.93 -16.51 -8.67
N TYR A 114 9.03 -17.22 -8.42
CA TYR A 114 9.59 -17.47 -7.09
C TYR A 114 9.71 -16.20 -6.24
N ARG A 115 10.08 -15.05 -6.83
CA ARG A 115 10.12 -13.75 -6.10
C ARG A 115 8.79 -13.33 -5.47
N HIS A 116 7.67 -13.86 -5.98
CA HIS A 116 6.33 -13.59 -5.46
C HIS A 116 5.86 -14.71 -4.52
N THR A 117 6.76 -15.44 -3.86
CA THR A 117 6.39 -16.49 -2.92
C THR A 117 6.91 -16.15 -1.52
N PRO A 118 6.23 -16.59 -0.44
CA PRO A 118 6.78 -16.48 0.90
C PRO A 118 8.14 -17.17 1.05
N GLN A 119 8.41 -18.23 0.27
CA GLN A 119 9.72 -18.88 0.24
C GLN A 119 10.85 -17.91 -0.10
N PHE A 120 10.64 -16.97 -1.02
CA PHE A 120 11.67 -15.97 -1.37
C PHE A 120 12.08 -15.13 -0.16
N SER A 121 11.10 -14.65 0.62
CA SER A 121 11.38 -13.90 1.86
C SER A 121 12.03 -14.78 2.92
N ILE A 122 11.60 -16.04 3.05
CA ILE A 122 12.24 -17.00 3.97
C ILE A 122 13.71 -17.22 3.59
N ASP A 123 14.02 -17.35 2.31
CA ASP A 123 15.39 -17.56 1.84
C ASP A 123 16.25 -16.30 2.03
N GLN A 124 15.69 -15.11 1.84
CA GLN A 124 16.36 -13.85 2.19
C GLN A 124 16.66 -13.78 3.69
N ILE A 125 15.66 -14.05 4.56
CA ILE A 125 15.85 -14.06 6.01
C ILE A 125 16.91 -15.09 6.42
N THR A 126 16.88 -16.29 5.84
CA THR A 126 17.83 -17.37 6.11
C THR A 126 19.24 -17.00 5.68
N SER A 127 19.40 -16.30 4.54
CA SER A 127 20.69 -15.78 4.10
C SER A 127 21.27 -14.76 5.09
N VAL A 128 20.42 -13.90 5.66
CA VAL A 128 20.84 -12.92 6.68
C VAL A 128 21.23 -13.61 7.99
N ILE A 129 20.46 -14.62 8.42
CA ILE A 129 20.81 -15.47 9.57
C ILE A 129 22.17 -16.12 9.37
N ALA A 130 22.41 -16.75 8.21
CA ALA A 130 23.68 -17.38 7.90
C ALA A 130 24.85 -16.38 7.91
N TYR A 131 24.63 -15.15 7.43
CA TYR A 131 25.64 -14.09 7.52
C TYR A 131 25.93 -13.72 8.98
N ALA A 132 24.89 -13.58 9.82
CA ALA A 132 25.03 -13.26 11.23
C ALA A 132 25.76 -14.36 12.01
N ASP A 133 25.48 -15.64 11.72
CA ASP A 133 26.18 -16.79 12.31
C ASP A 133 27.67 -16.78 11.93
N ASN A 134 28.00 -16.59 10.66
CA ASN A 134 29.39 -16.46 10.20
C ASN A 134 30.10 -15.25 10.84
N PHE A 135 29.37 -14.17 11.12
CA PHE A 135 29.90 -13.00 11.80
C PHE A 135 30.21 -13.28 13.28
N ILE A 136 29.35 -14.03 13.97
CA ILE A 136 29.59 -14.48 15.35
C ILE A 136 30.84 -15.35 15.41
N GLU A 137 30.96 -16.34 14.52
CA GLU A 137 32.13 -17.23 14.49
C GLU A 137 33.43 -16.45 14.26
N TRP A 138 33.43 -15.52 13.29
CA TRP A 138 34.56 -14.62 13.07
C TRP A 138 34.92 -13.80 14.30
N LYS A 139 33.91 -13.27 15.01
CA LYS A 139 34.09 -12.46 16.21
C LYS A 139 34.79 -13.28 17.29
N GLU A 140 34.28 -14.48 17.59
CA GLU A 140 34.83 -15.38 18.60
C GLU A 140 36.30 -15.75 18.31
N GLN A 141 36.62 -16.07 17.05
CA GLN A 141 38.00 -16.37 16.62
C GLN A 141 38.94 -15.16 16.74
N SER A 142 38.45 -13.96 16.42
CA SER A 142 39.25 -12.73 16.44
C SER A 142 39.57 -12.27 17.87
N TYR A 143 38.63 -12.39 18.81
CA TYR A 143 38.89 -12.09 20.22
C TYR A 143 39.82 -13.12 20.87
N GLY A 144 39.79 -14.38 20.44
CA GLY A 144 40.72 -15.42 20.90
C GLY A 144 42.18 -15.20 20.47
N THR A 145 42.43 -14.39 19.44
CA THR A 145 43.78 -14.16 18.86
C THR A 145 44.40 -12.81 19.22
N GLY A 146 43.67 -11.92 19.93
CA GLY A 146 44.22 -10.69 20.52
C GLY A 146 44.40 -9.49 19.56
N VAL A 147 43.88 -9.55 18.33
CA VAL A 147 43.95 -8.46 17.35
C VAL A 147 42.78 -7.48 17.55
N ILE A 148 42.80 -6.71 18.64
CA ILE A 148 41.60 -6.01 19.16
C ILE A 148 41.31 -4.68 18.43
N GLU A 149 42.32 -3.90 18.05
CA GLU A 149 42.10 -2.57 17.44
C GLU A 149 41.57 -2.63 16.00
N VAL A 150 42.08 -3.56 15.18
CA VAL A 150 41.57 -3.80 13.81
C VAL A 150 40.18 -4.46 13.86
N ALA A 151 39.84 -5.15 14.95
CA ALA A 151 38.55 -5.83 15.09
C ALA A 151 37.38 -4.86 15.27
N ALA A 152 37.57 -3.68 15.86
CA ALA A 152 36.49 -2.71 16.06
C ALA A 152 35.97 -2.10 14.74
N ASP A 153 36.86 -1.58 13.89
CA ASP A 153 36.48 -1.04 12.57
C ASP A 153 35.86 -2.11 11.65
N VAL A 154 36.39 -3.34 11.71
CA VAL A 154 35.86 -4.46 10.92
C VAL A 154 34.51 -4.91 11.48
N TYR A 155 34.32 -4.87 12.80
CA TYR A 155 33.05 -5.15 13.46
C TYR A 155 31.98 -4.15 12.99
N ASP A 156 32.25 -2.86 13.06
CA ASP A 156 31.29 -1.82 12.64
C ASP A 156 30.92 -1.95 11.16
N LYS A 157 31.90 -2.26 10.29
CA LYS A 157 31.63 -2.52 8.87
C LYS A 157 30.77 -3.76 8.64
N LYS A 158 31.06 -4.87 9.32
CA LYS A 158 30.28 -6.12 9.21
C LYS A 158 28.87 -5.95 9.77
N MET A 159 28.73 -5.23 10.89
CA MET A 159 27.43 -4.93 11.48
C MET A 159 26.63 -3.97 10.59
N GLY A 160 27.27 -2.95 10.02
CA GLY A 160 26.65 -2.06 9.03
C GLY A 160 26.13 -2.81 7.81
N HIS A 161 26.93 -3.74 7.27
CA HIS A 161 26.50 -4.58 6.15
C HIS A 161 25.37 -5.55 6.55
N LEU A 162 25.43 -6.16 7.75
CA LEU A 162 24.35 -7.01 8.27
C LEU A 162 23.02 -6.24 8.34
N ARG A 163 23.05 -4.99 8.79
CA ARG A 163 21.87 -4.12 8.82
C ARG A 163 21.36 -3.81 7.42
N GLU A 164 22.25 -3.41 6.52
CA GLU A 164 21.90 -3.13 5.12
C GLU A 164 21.21 -4.32 4.43
N ILE A 165 21.72 -5.55 4.58
CA ILE A 165 21.06 -6.73 4.01
C ILE A 165 19.75 -7.08 4.70
N THR A 166 19.62 -6.79 6.01
CA THR A 166 18.38 -7.01 6.78
C THR A 166 17.29 -6.02 6.35
N ALA A 167 17.63 -4.75 6.18
CA ALA A 167 16.71 -3.71 5.70
C ALA A 167 16.18 -3.98 4.28
N ASN A 168 16.96 -4.71 3.46
CA ASN A 168 16.60 -5.05 2.08
C ASN A 168 15.79 -6.35 1.93
N ILE A 169 15.38 -6.99 3.04
CA ILE A 169 14.49 -8.16 2.99
C ILE A 169 13.13 -7.73 2.42
N ASP A 170 12.69 -8.39 1.34
CA ASP A 170 11.38 -8.11 0.76
C ASP A 170 10.31 -8.84 1.58
N THR A 171 9.52 -8.06 2.32
CA THR A 171 8.38 -8.57 3.09
C THR A 171 7.05 -8.33 2.37
N THR A 172 7.07 -7.64 1.23
CA THR A 172 5.87 -7.27 0.44
C THR A 172 5.21 -8.50 -0.14
N SER A 173 6.01 -9.46 -0.64
CA SER A 173 5.54 -10.74 -1.17
C SER A 173 4.73 -11.54 -0.14
N VAL A 174 5.16 -11.55 1.13
CA VAL A 174 4.44 -12.20 2.23
C VAL A 174 3.12 -11.48 2.52
N ALA A 175 3.13 -10.15 2.62
CA ALA A 175 1.90 -9.37 2.84
C ALA A 175 0.88 -9.57 1.71
N MET A 176 1.35 -9.63 0.47
CA MET A 176 0.54 -9.88 -0.72
C MET A 176 -0.02 -11.30 -0.74
N ALA A 177 0.79 -12.32 -0.44
CA ALA A 177 0.33 -13.71 -0.32
C ALA A 177 -0.72 -13.84 0.79
N TYR A 178 -0.49 -13.22 1.95
CA TYR A 178 -1.45 -13.20 3.05
C TYR A 178 -2.76 -12.53 2.65
N CYS A 179 -2.68 -11.41 1.94
CA CYS A 179 -3.87 -10.75 1.40
C CYS A 179 -4.66 -11.67 0.46
N LEU A 180 -4.03 -12.31 -0.52
CA LEU A 180 -4.73 -13.18 -1.47
C LEU A 180 -5.44 -14.37 -0.79
N ASN A 181 -4.89 -14.87 0.32
CA ASN A 181 -5.49 -15.93 1.11
C ASN A 181 -6.52 -15.43 2.15
N THR A 182 -6.68 -14.11 2.31
CA THR A 182 -7.63 -13.50 3.24
C THR A 182 -8.90 -13.06 2.51
N LEU A 183 -10.05 -13.58 2.93
CA LEU A 183 -11.35 -13.24 2.35
C LEU A 183 -11.60 -11.72 2.41
N GLY A 184 -11.98 -11.14 1.27
CA GLY A 184 -12.27 -9.71 1.15
C GLY A 184 -11.04 -8.81 1.07
N CYS A 185 -9.83 -9.36 1.01
CA CYS A 185 -8.64 -8.57 0.73
C CYS A 185 -8.44 -8.42 -0.78
N PHE A 186 -8.33 -7.17 -1.21
CA PHE A 186 -8.09 -6.81 -2.60
C PHE A 186 -6.81 -5.98 -2.69
N TRP A 187 -5.65 -6.63 -2.67
CA TRP A 187 -4.36 -5.95 -2.85
C TRP A 187 -4.37 -5.09 -4.13
N TYR A 188 -4.92 -5.65 -5.21
CA TYR A 188 -5.12 -4.95 -6.47
C TYR A 188 -6.10 -3.78 -6.35
N ALA A 189 -7.07 -3.81 -5.45
CA ALA A 189 -7.95 -2.65 -5.32
C ALA A 189 -7.21 -1.43 -4.77
N TYR A 190 -6.13 -1.56 -4.00
CA TYR A 190 -5.35 -0.40 -3.52
C TYR A 190 -4.61 0.31 -4.67
N ASP A 191 -3.84 -0.43 -5.46
CA ASP A 191 -3.15 0.14 -6.63
C ASP A 191 -4.13 0.61 -7.71
N TRP A 192 -5.22 -0.15 -7.92
CA TRP A 192 -6.24 0.24 -8.90
C TRP A 192 -7.10 1.40 -8.42
N THR A 193 -7.41 1.56 -7.13
CA THR A 193 -8.15 2.74 -6.64
C THR A 193 -7.33 4.00 -6.82
N LEU A 194 -6.03 3.99 -6.51
CA LEU A 194 -5.16 5.15 -6.78
C LEU A 194 -5.12 5.49 -8.28
N PHE A 195 -5.02 4.48 -9.15
CA PHE A 195 -5.10 4.66 -10.60
C PHE A 195 -6.44 5.25 -11.05
N PHE A 196 -7.57 4.71 -10.56
CA PHE A 196 -8.91 5.19 -10.92
C PHE A 196 -9.21 6.58 -10.37
N ILE A 197 -8.72 6.92 -9.17
CA ILE A 197 -8.80 8.28 -8.61
C ILE A 197 -8.03 9.23 -9.53
N GLY A 198 -6.79 8.89 -9.89
CA GLY A 198 -5.98 9.70 -10.80
C GLY A 198 -6.65 9.89 -12.17
N LEU A 199 -7.21 8.82 -12.74
CA LEU A 199 -7.95 8.86 -14.00
C LEU A 199 -9.20 9.75 -13.92
N LEU A 200 -9.97 9.67 -12.83
CA LEU A 200 -11.16 10.49 -12.63
C LEU A 200 -10.82 11.98 -12.48
N VAL A 201 -9.73 12.31 -11.79
CA VAL A 201 -9.23 13.69 -11.69
C VAL A 201 -8.82 14.22 -13.07
N LEU A 202 -8.15 13.38 -13.86
CA LEU A 202 -7.72 13.74 -15.22
C LEU A 202 -8.91 13.96 -16.16
N LEU A 203 -9.92 13.08 -16.10
CA LEU A 203 -11.18 13.21 -16.84
C LEU A 203 -11.99 14.45 -16.39
N ALA A 204 -12.06 14.72 -15.09
CA ALA A 204 -12.71 15.92 -14.58
C ALA A 204 -12.00 17.19 -15.08
N GLY A 205 -10.67 17.22 -15.06
CA GLY A 205 -9.87 18.32 -15.60
C GLY A 205 -10.11 18.55 -17.10
N LEU A 206 -10.19 17.48 -17.90
CA LEU A 206 -10.51 17.56 -19.33
C LEU A 206 -11.92 18.12 -19.58
N ILE A 207 -12.91 17.67 -18.82
CA ILE A 207 -14.29 18.16 -18.94
C ILE A 207 -14.37 19.64 -18.55
N PHE A 208 -13.71 20.05 -17.45
CA PHE A 208 -13.65 21.47 -17.06
C PHE A 208 -12.93 22.34 -18.10
N GLY A 209 -11.82 21.84 -18.68
CA GLY A 209 -11.09 22.55 -19.73
C GLY A 209 -11.88 22.71 -21.03
N LEU A 210 -12.62 21.68 -21.44
CA LEU A 210 -13.51 21.75 -22.60
C LEU A 210 -14.67 22.74 -22.37
N ILE A 211 -15.27 22.74 -21.17
CA ILE A 211 -16.37 23.67 -20.84
C ILE A 211 -15.88 25.12 -20.73
N SER A 212 -14.64 25.37 -20.31
CA SER A 212 -14.08 26.73 -20.23
C SER A 212 -13.54 27.25 -21.57
N SER A 213 -13.25 26.37 -22.53
CA SER A 213 -12.74 26.72 -23.86
C SER A 213 -13.82 27.23 -24.83
N ASP A 214 -15.09 26.94 -24.56
CA ASP A 214 -16.25 27.38 -25.37
C ASP A 214 -16.84 28.73 -24.91
N LYS A 215 -16.09 29.50 -24.11
CA LYS A 215 -16.39 30.89 -23.73
C LYS A 215 -15.30 31.83 -24.20
#